data_AF-A0A9D2DWV9-F1
#
_entry.id   AF-A0A9D2DWV9-F1
#
_cell.length_a   1.000
_cell.length_b   1.000
_cell.length_c   1.000
_cell.angle_alpha   90.00
_cell.angle_beta   90.00
_cell.angle_gamma   90.00
#
_symmetry.space_group_name_H-M   'P 1'
#
loop_
_entity.id
_entity.type
_entity.pdbx_description
1 polymer ?
#
loop_
_entity_poly.entity_id
_entity_poly.type
_entity_poly.pdbx_seq_one_letter_code
_entity_poly.pdbx_strand_id
1 'polypeptide(L)'
;PAEWMFANTNMYDSYPRDALVYAGEYATHIQAEGAGKFNAPESNTWESALAEAAFMTGMERNADVVVMRSYAPLLARLGYTQWSPDLIWFDGASVYGTPNYYVQMTYALLTGEVSYKTDTDVKDTYVSATSSGDLTYVKVVNAGEETLTAQVEGDFDFGELLRIVRMEGALSDVNSMAEKEKVAPFEVAPTAPRTVEIPPRSFQVLVFRK
;
A
#
# COMPACT_ATOMS: atom_id res chain seq x y z
N PRO A 1 -2.84 10.72 10.51
CA PRO A 1 -2.65 11.68 9.39
C PRO A 1 -1.82 11.04 8.29
N ALA A 2 -2.09 11.37 7.02
CA ALA A 2 -1.34 10.82 5.89
C ALA A 2 0.14 11.25 5.94
N GLU A 3 0.39 12.50 6.33
CA GLU A 3 1.73 13.09 6.44
C GLU A 3 2.60 12.32 7.44
N TRP A 4 2.00 11.83 8.53
CA TRP A 4 2.72 11.02 9.51
C TRP A 4 3.17 9.69 8.90
N MET A 5 2.31 9.00 8.16
CA MET A 5 2.67 7.72 7.53
C MET A 5 3.80 7.89 6.52
N PHE A 6 3.72 8.91 5.67
CA PHE A 6 4.79 9.25 4.73
C PHE A 6 6.11 9.59 5.43
N ALA A 7 6.05 10.35 6.52
CA ALA A 7 7.25 10.77 7.25
C ALA A 7 7.88 9.66 8.12
N ASN A 8 7.17 8.55 8.37
CA ASN A 8 7.60 7.51 9.31
C ASN A 8 7.78 6.13 8.63
N THR A 9 8.05 6.08 7.32
CA THR A 9 8.36 4.81 6.64
C THR A 9 9.64 4.14 7.13
N ASN A 10 10.46 4.82 7.92
CA ASN A 10 11.67 4.31 8.59
C ASN A 10 11.45 3.99 10.09
N MET A 11 10.19 3.98 10.57
CA MET A 11 9.86 3.82 11.99
C MET A 11 10.53 2.60 12.64
N TYR A 12 10.69 1.51 11.91
CA TYR A 12 11.22 0.24 12.43
C TYR A 12 12.71 0.03 12.13
N ASP A 13 13.36 0.92 11.38
CA ASP A 13 14.74 0.73 10.90
C ASP A 13 15.76 0.61 12.04
N SER A 14 15.50 1.27 13.18
CA SER A 14 16.38 1.30 14.35
C SER A 14 15.94 0.38 15.49
N TYR A 15 14.88 -0.42 15.30
CA TYR A 15 14.42 -1.34 16.35
C TYR A 15 15.47 -2.43 16.64
N PRO A 16 15.59 -2.88 17.90
CA PRO A 16 16.42 -4.03 18.25
C PRO A 16 15.99 -5.29 17.48
N ARG A 17 16.95 -6.03 16.91
CA ARG A 17 16.69 -7.23 16.08
C ARG A 17 16.47 -8.51 16.90
N ASP A 18 16.43 -8.38 18.23
CA ASP A 18 16.03 -9.40 19.20
C ASP A 18 14.59 -9.19 19.72
N ALA A 19 13.88 -8.17 19.23
CA ALA A 19 12.48 -7.91 19.51
C ALA A 19 11.59 -8.25 18.31
N LEU A 20 10.37 -8.70 18.58
CA LEU A 20 9.35 -8.92 17.56
C LEU A 20 8.21 -7.92 17.76
N VAL A 21 7.75 -7.34 16.67
CA VAL A 21 6.69 -6.33 16.64
C VAL A 21 5.47 -6.87 15.92
N TYR A 22 4.31 -6.67 16.54
CA TYR A 22 3.01 -6.75 15.90
C TYR A 22 2.42 -5.34 15.80
N ALA A 23 2.33 -4.80 14.58
CA ALA A 23 1.58 -3.58 14.31
C ALA A 23 0.07 -3.90 14.29
N GLY A 24 -0.50 -4.13 15.48
CA GLY A 24 -1.84 -4.67 15.66
C GLY A 24 -2.98 -3.77 15.23
N GLU A 25 -2.76 -2.46 15.24
CA GLU A 25 -3.73 -1.48 14.75
C GLU A 25 -2.98 -0.35 14.07
N TYR A 26 -3.34 -0.08 12.82
CA TYR A 26 -3.02 1.17 12.14
C TYR A 26 -4.12 1.49 11.13
N ALA A 27 -4.37 2.79 10.97
CA ALA A 27 -5.19 3.35 9.91
C ALA A 27 -4.83 4.81 9.72
N THR A 28 -4.84 5.27 8.49
CA THR A 28 -4.64 6.68 8.16
C THR A 28 -5.97 7.43 8.26
N HIS A 29 -6.02 8.37 9.18
CA HIS A 29 -7.08 9.37 9.22
C HIS A 29 -6.66 10.61 8.43
N ILE A 30 -7.42 10.96 7.38
CA ILE A 30 -7.31 12.27 6.71
C ILE A 30 -7.94 13.34 7.59
N GLN A 31 -7.22 14.44 7.82
CA GLN A 31 -7.66 15.52 8.70
C GLN A 31 -8.75 16.38 8.02
N ALA A 32 -9.99 15.92 8.09
CA ALA A 32 -11.15 16.79 7.90
C ALA A 32 -12.00 16.70 9.17
N GLU A 33 -11.70 17.54 10.17
CA GLU A 33 -12.44 17.73 11.43
C GLU A 33 -12.61 16.46 12.30
N GLY A 34 -11.65 16.22 13.19
CA GLY A 34 -11.74 15.21 14.25
C GLY A 34 -11.44 13.78 13.79
N ALA A 35 -10.49 13.11 14.45
CA ALA A 35 -10.36 11.66 14.34
C ALA A 35 -11.59 10.98 15.00
N GLY A 36 -12.10 9.90 14.40
CA GLY A 36 -13.20 9.13 14.96
C GLY A 36 -14.59 9.68 14.62
N LYS A 37 -14.84 10.01 13.35
CA LYS A 37 -16.22 10.25 12.88
C LYS A 37 -17.03 8.97 12.95
N PHE A 38 -18.32 9.10 13.23
CA PHE A 38 -19.25 7.98 13.14
C PHE A 38 -19.81 7.93 11.73
N ASN A 39 -19.85 6.74 11.14
CA ASN A 39 -20.45 6.52 9.82
C ASN A 39 -19.86 7.42 8.72
N ALA A 40 -18.53 7.53 8.61
CA ALA A 40 -17.85 8.35 7.61
C ALA A 40 -17.04 7.49 6.61
N PRO A 41 -17.71 6.69 5.74
CA PRO A 41 -17.05 5.86 4.73
C PRO A 41 -16.17 6.65 3.76
N GLU A 42 -16.45 7.94 3.56
CA GLU A 42 -15.65 8.86 2.77
C GLU A 42 -14.25 9.14 3.36
N SER A 43 -13.99 8.70 4.60
CA SER A 43 -12.68 8.83 5.25
C SER A 43 -11.62 7.89 4.65
N ASN A 44 -12.03 6.85 3.94
CA ASN A 44 -11.15 5.91 3.25
C ASN A 44 -10.79 6.42 1.84
N THR A 45 -10.07 7.54 1.78
CA THR A 45 -9.64 8.13 0.51
C THR A 45 -8.42 7.43 -0.07
N TRP A 46 -8.14 7.66 -1.35
CA TRP A 46 -6.92 7.21 -1.99
C TRP A 46 -5.68 7.78 -1.32
N GLU A 47 -5.70 9.02 -0.85
CA GLU A 47 -4.61 9.61 -0.06
C GLU A 47 -4.29 8.76 1.18
N SER A 48 -5.32 8.30 1.90
CA SER A 48 -5.13 7.49 3.10
C SER A 48 -4.49 6.14 2.78
N ALA A 49 -4.91 5.51 1.68
CA ALA A 49 -4.42 4.23 1.21
C ALA A 49 -3.00 4.32 0.65
N LEU A 50 -2.69 5.39 -0.08
CA LEU A 50 -1.35 5.68 -0.62
C LEU A 50 -0.33 5.90 0.51
N ALA A 51 -0.74 6.62 1.56
CA ALA A 51 0.07 6.83 2.75
C ALA A 51 0.36 5.53 3.51
N GLU A 52 -0.65 4.66 3.65
CA GLU A 52 -0.46 3.32 4.22
C GLU A 52 0.42 2.44 3.34
N ALA A 53 0.26 2.50 2.01
CA ALA A 53 1.11 1.78 1.08
C ALA A 53 2.57 2.19 1.26
N ALA A 54 2.86 3.49 1.44
CA ALA A 54 4.21 3.97 1.72
C ALA A 54 4.74 3.44 3.06
N PHE A 55 3.95 3.55 4.13
CA PHE A 55 4.33 3.07 5.47
C PHE A 55 4.61 1.57 5.49
N MET A 56 3.81 0.79 4.76
CA MET A 56 3.97 -0.66 4.64
C MET A 56 5.26 -1.09 3.93
N THR A 57 5.89 -0.22 3.12
CA THR A 57 7.23 -0.51 2.57
C THR A 57 8.26 -0.62 3.71
N GLY A 58 8.13 0.24 4.73
CA GLY A 58 8.97 0.22 5.93
C GLY A 58 8.83 -1.05 6.74
N MET A 59 7.58 -1.48 6.95
CA MET A 59 7.30 -2.76 7.61
C MET A 59 7.90 -3.95 6.84
N GLU A 60 7.78 -3.95 5.51
CA GLU A 60 8.29 -5.03 4.67
C GLU A 60 9.82 -5.07 4.62
N ARG A 61 10.50 -3.90 4.56
CA ARG A 61 11.96 -3.82 4.71
C ARG A 61 12.46 -4.29 6.08
N ASN A 62 11.62 -4.21 7.10
CA ASN A 62 11.93 -4.63 8.48
C ASN A 62 11.14 -5.89 8.88
N ALA A 63 10.89 -6.81 7.95
CA ALA A 63 10.15 -8.05 8.20
C ALA A 63 10.86 -9.01 9.18
N ASP A 64 12.14 -8.77 9.47
CA ASP A 64 12.91 -9.42 10.52
C ASP A 64 12.44 -9.02 11.94
N VAL A 65 11.83 -7.84 12.09
CA VAL A 65 11.27 -7.33 13.35
C VAL A 65 9.74 -7.27 13.32
N VAL A 66 9.15 -6.72 12.25
CA VAL A 66 7.70 -6.59 12.09
C VAL A 66 7.13 -7.89 11.52
N VAL A 67 6.76 -8.80 12.41
CA VAL A 67 6.31 -10.15 12.03
C VAL A 67 4.81 -10.21 11.71
N MET A 68 4.04 -9.24 12.18
CA MET A 68 2.60 -9.15 11.92
C MET A 68 2.17 -7.68 11.81
N ARG A 69 1.12 -7.44 11.00
CA ARG A 69 0.46 -6.15 10.86
C ARG A 69 -1.02 -6.35 10.57
N SER A 70 -1.89 -5.51 11.14
CA SER A 70 -3.32 -5.52 10.85
C SER A 70 -3.88 -4.11 10.83
N TYR A 71 -4.54 -3.78 9.72
CA TYR A 71 -5.37 -2.59 9.63
C TYR A 71 -6.53 -2.70 10.63
N ALA A 72 -6.87 -1.60 11.30
CA ALA A 72 -8.03 -1.55 12.17
C ALA A 72 -8.80 -0.22 12.07
N PRO A 73 -10.15 -0.27 12.11
CA PRO A 73 -10.99 -1.46 12.22
C PRO A 73 -11.30 -2.13 10.86
N LEU A 74 -11.70 -3.41 10.90
CA LEU A 74 -11.87 -4.23 9.69
C LEU A 74 -13.23 -4.04 8.99
N LEU A 75 -14.32 -4.03 9.75
CA LEU A 75 -15.69 -4.10 9.23
C LEU A 75 -16.55 -2.96 9.78
N ALA A 76 -17.26 -2.28 8.87
CA ALA A 76 -18.21 -1.22 9.21
C ALA A 76 -19.56 -1.39 8.51
N ARG A 77 -20.64 -1.34 9.28
CA ARG A 77 -22.00 -1.36 8.74
C ARG A 77 -22.46 0.08 8.48
N LEU A 78 -22.73 0.41 7.22
CA LEU A 78 -23.24 1.72 6.81
C LEU A 78 -24.46 2.13 7.65
N GLY A 79 -24.39 3.32 8.26
CA GLY A 79 -25.43 3.88 9.12
C GLY A 79 -25.42 3.38 10.58
N TYR A 80 -24.55 2.42 10.93
CA TYR A 80 -24.48 1.80 12.26
C TYR A 80 -23.04 1.65 12.81
N THR A 81 -22.07 2.43 12.32
CA THR A 81 -20.66 2.38 12.75
C THR A 81 -20.32 3.51 13.73
N GLN A 82 -19.54 3.19 14.78
CA GLN A 82 -19.12 4.11 15.84
C GLN A 82 -17.66 4.61 15.67
N TRP A 83 -17.00 4.19 14.59
CA TRP A 83 -15.65 4.58 14.23
C TRP A 83 -15.56 4.74 12.71
N SER A 84 -14.59 5.52 12.23
CA SER A 84 -14.21 5.61 10.82
C SER A 84 -12.79 6.22 10.75
N PRO A 85 -11.95 5.82 9.77
CA PRO A 85 -12.23 4.91 8.65
C PRO A 85 -12.24 3.43 9.03
N ASP A 86 -12.70 2.56 8.12
CA ASP A 86 -12.78 1.11 8.27
C ASP A 86 -12.46 0.40 6.94
N LEU A 87 -11.84 -0.78 6.99
CA LEU A 87 -11.29 -1.40 5.77
C LEU A 87 -12.38 -1.82 4.76
N ILE A 88 -13.48 -2.37 5.26
CA ILE A 88 -14.57 -2.95 4.46
C ILE A 88 -15.91 -2.41 4.96
N TRP A 89 -16.71 -1.86 4.04
CA TRP A 89 -18.02 -1.28 4.34
C TRP A 89 -19.14 -2.13 3.75
N PHE A 90 -20.21 -2.34 4.52
CA PHE A 90 -21.34 -3.19 4.11
C PHE A 90 -22.70 -2.68 4.56
N ASP A 91 -23.77 -3.16 3.92
CA ASP A 91 -25.16 -2.97 4.33
C ASP A 91 -25.88 -4.33 4.48
N GLY A 92 -27.22 -4.37 4.36
CA GLY A 92 -27.98 -5.62 4.46
C GLY A 92 -27.84 -6.56 3.25
N ALA A 93 -27.30 -6.10 2.13
CA ALA A 93 -27.31 -6.82 0.86
C ALA A 93 -25.99 -6.73 0.06
N SER A 94 -25.10 -5.81 0.41
CA SER A 94 -23.89 -5.50 -0.34
C SER A 94 -22.71 -5.16 0.56
N VAL A 95 -21.52 -5.32 -0.01
CA VAL A 95 -20.23 -4.96 0.58
C VAL A 95 -19.34 -4.33 -0.49
N TYR A 96 -18.39 -3.50 -0.08
CA TYR A 96 -17.28 -3.04 -0.93
C TYR A 96 -15.97 -2.92 -0.14
N GLY A 97 -14.85 -3.12 -0.84
CA GLY A 97 -13.51 -2.85 -0.33
C GLY A 97 -13.12 -1.40 -0.58
N THR A 98 -12.52 -0.76 0.42
CA THR A 98 -11.97 0.59 0.28
C THR A 98 -10.68 0.61 -0.55
N PRO A 99 -10.18 1.78 -0.97
CA PRO A 99 -8.83 1.87 -1.51
C PRO A 99 -7.78 1.26 -0.55
N ASN A 100 -7.93 1.46 0.76
CA ASN A 100 -7.08 0.84 1.79
C ASN A 100 -7.17 -0.68 1.76
N TYR A 101 -8.38 -1.25 1.60
CA TYR A 101 -8.57 -2.70 1.47
C TYR A 101 -7.75 -3.25 0.31
N TYR A 102 -7.80 -2.59 -0.83
CA TYR A 102 -7.09 -3.05 -2.01
C TYR A 102 -5.56 -2.91 -1.86
N VAL A 103 -5.06 -1.90 -1.13
CA VAL A 103 -3.65 -1.82 -0.72
C VAL A 103 -3.28 -3.00 0.18
N GLN A 104 -4.07 -3.28 1.23
CA GLN A 104 -3.84 -4.41 2.13
C GLN A 104 -3.85 -5.75 1.36
N MET A 105 -4.84 -5.95 0.49
CA MET A 105 -4.97 -7.14 -0.35
C MET A 105 -3.75 -7.31 -1.26
N THR A 106 -3.29 -6.22 -1.90
CA THR A 106 -2.14 -6.26 -2.80
C THR A 106 -0.85 -6.63 -2.04
N TYR A 107 -0.64 -6.06 -0.85
CA TYR A 107 0.48 -6.43 0.02
C TYR A 107 0.39 -7.87 0.54
N ALA A 108 -0.81 -8.38 0.81
CA ALA A 108 -1.01 -9.74 1.31
C ALA A 108 -0.83 -10.80 0.21
N LEU A 109 -1.24 -10.50 -1.03
CA LEU A 109 -1.20 -11.45 -2.14
C LEU A 109 0.10 -11.40 -2.96
N LEU A 110 0.79 -10.26 -2.98
CA LEU A 110 2.02 -10.06 -3.76
C LEU A 110 3.22 -9.83 -2.83
N THR A 111 3.52 -10.84 -2.03
CA THR A 111 4.64 -10.82 -1.08
C THR A 111 5.44 -12.11 -1.15
N GLY A 112 6.69 -12.04 -0.70
CA GLY A 112 7.59 -13.18 -0.59
C GLY A 112 7.93 -13.56 0.86
N GLU A 113 8.76 -14.59 0.98
CA GLU A 113 9.32 -15.11 2.24
C GLU A 113 10.66 -14.44 2.59
N VAL A 114 11.37 -13.94 1.58
CA VAL A 114 12.64 -13.22 1.73
C VAL A 114 12.38 -11.74 1.45
N SER A 115 12.81 -10.87 2.36
CA SER A 115 12.82 -9.41 2.15
C SER A 115 14.22 -8.95 1.75
N TYR A 116 14.28 -7.98 0.83
CA TYR A 116 15.53 -7.38 0.36
C TYR A 116 15.70 -5.97 0.89
N LYS A 117 16.96 -5.59 1.11
CA LYS A 117 17.29 -4.19 1.30
C LYS A 117 17.05 -3.45 -0.02
N THR A 118 16.28 -2.37 0.05
CA THR A 118 15.97 -1.50 -1.07
C THR A 118 16.34 -0.07 -0.72
N ASP A 119 16.65 0.73 -1.72
CA ASP A 119 16.95 2.16 -1.58
C ASP A 119 16.37 2.94 -2.77
N THR A 120 16.10 4.22 -2.56
CA THR A 120 15.64 5.15 -3.60
C THR A 120 16.07 6.57 -3.21
N ASP A 121 16.67 7.29 -4.14
CA ASP A 121 17.03 8.71 -4.01
C ASP A 121 15.92 9.64 -4.53
N VAL A 122 14.88 9.08 -5.14
CA VAL A 122 13.75 9.84 -5.67
C VAL A 122 12.86 10.31 -4.52
N LYS A 123 12.66 11.62 -4.44
CA LYS A 123 11.80 12.26 -3.45
C LYS A 123 10.36 11.72 -3.53
N ASP A 124 9.71 11.61 -2.37
CA ASP A 124 8.31 11.18 -2.23
C ASP A 124 8.05 9.80 -2.85
N THR A 125 9.10 8.98 -2.99
CA THR A 125 9.05 7.61 -3.51
C THR A 125 9.45 6.63 -2.44
N TYR A 126 8.70 5.53 -2.32
CA TYR A 126 8.94 4.51 -1.29
C TYR A 126 8.98 3.13 -1.93
N VAL A 127 9.95 2.32 -1.51
CA VAL A 127 10.22 1.02 -2.12
C VAL A 127 10.39 -0.09 -1.08
N SER A 128 9.91 -1.27 -1.42
CA SER A 128 10.25 -2.54 -0.77
C SER A 128 10.32 -3.66 -1.81
N ALA A 129 11.06 -4.72 -1.50
CA ALA A 129 11.15 -5.88 -2.37
C ALA A 129 11.15 -7.18 -1.58
N THR A 130 10.43 -8.18 -2.08
CA THR A 130 10.38 -9.52 -1.51
C THR A 130 10.43 -10.59 -2.59
N SER A 131 10.83 -11.82 -2.25
CA SER A 131 10.78 -12.96 -3.17
C SER A 131 10.29 -14.24 -2.51
N SER A 132 9.70 -15.12 -3.31
CA SER A 132 9.36 -16.49 -2.95
C SER A 132 9.48 -17.36 -4.19
N GLY A 133 10.28 -18.42 -4.10
CA GLY A 133 10.66 -19.24 -5.25
C GLY A 133 11.28 -18.39 -6.36
N ASP A 134 10.76 -18.55 -7.58
CA ASP A 134 11.26 -17.81 -8.77
C ASP A 134 10.61 -16.43 -8.93
N LEU A 135 9.72 -16.02 -8.02
CA LEU A 135 9.01 -14.74 -8.11
C LEU A 135 9.68 -13.67 -7.24
N THR A 136 9.85 -12.48 -7.80
CA THR A 136 10.24 -11.28 -7.05
C THR A 136 9.18 -10.19 -7.21
N TYR A 137 8.78 -9.59 -6.10
CA TYR A 137 7.80 -8.51 -6.03
C TYR A 137 8.52 -7.23 -5.60
N VAL A 138 8.58 -6.24 -6.49
CA VAL A 138 9.09 -4.91 -6.16
C VAL A 138 7.89 -3.97 -6.03
N LYS A 139 7.68 -3.44 -4.84
CA LYS A 139 6.60 -2.51 -4.54
C LYS A 139 7.13 -1.10 -4.58
N VAL A 140 6.46 -0.23 -5.33
CA VAL A 140 6.84 1.18 -5.47
C VAL A 140 5.62 2.05 -5.26
N VAL A 141 5.78 3.04 -4.39
CA VAL A 141 4.78 4.09 -4.14
C VAL A 141 5.36 5.40 -4.64
N ASN A 142 4.69 6.06 -5.57
CA ASN A 142 4.97 7.44 -5.96
C ASN A 142 3.92 8.34 -5.29
N ALA A 143 4.32 8.99 -4.20
CA ALA A 143 3.50 9.98 -3.53
C ALA A 143 3.68 11.39 -4.13
N GLY A 144 4.53 11.57 -5.14
CA GLY A 144 4.74 12.84 -5.83
C GLY A 144 3.64 13.20 -6.84
N GLU A 145 3.78 14.38 -7.43
CA GLU A 145 2.84 14.96 -8.40
C GLU A 145 3.24 14.73 -9.85
N GLU A 146 4.44 14.20 -10.07
CA GLU A 146 5.00 13.96 -11.40
C GLU A 146 5.09 12.47 -11.71
N THR A 147 4.98 12.14 -13.00
CA THR A 147 5.32 10.80 -13.48
C THR A 147 6.82 10.59 -13.40
N LEU A 148 7.22 9.46 -12.83
CA LEU A 148 8.61 9.05 -12.76
C LEU A 148 8.89 7.97 -13.82
N THR A 149 10.11 7.95 -14.33
CA THR A 149 10.66 6.80 -15.05
C THR A 149 11.80 6.23 -14.23
N ALA A 150 11.65 5.01 -13.75
CA ALA A 150 12.65 4.37 -12.90
C ALA A 150 13.25 3.15 -13.59
N GLN A 151 14.55 2.94 -13.37
CA GLN A 151 15.23 1.71 -13.72
C GLN A 151 15.33 0.83 -12.46
N VAL A 152 14.87 -0.42 -12.54
CA VAL A 152 14.90 -1.36 -11.41
C VAL A 152 16.14 -2.22 -11.52
N GLU A 153 17.08 -2.00 -10.60
CA GLU A 153 18.37 -2.67 -10.54
C GLU A 153 18.55 -3.41 -9.22
N GLY A 154 19.49 -4.36 -9.21
CA GLY A 154 20.02 -4.96 -7.98
C GLY A 154 21.11 -5.97 -8.28
N ASP A 155 21.64 -6.56 -7.22
CA ASP A 155 22.82 -7.42 -7.22
C ASP A 155 22.52 -8.88 -7.56
N PHE A 156 21.29 -9.18 -7.96
CA PHE A 156 20.85 -10.50 -8.41
C PHE A 156 19.99 -10.42 -9.67
N ASP A 157 19.89 -11.54 -10.38
CA ASP A 157 19.01 -11.66 -11.52
C ASP A 157 17.58 -11.98 -11.06
N PHE A 158 16.71 -10.99 -11.24
CA PHE A 158 15.27 -11.09 -10.98
C PHE A 158 14.48 -11.69 -12.16
N GLY A 159 15.12 -11.91 -13.31
CA GLY A 159 14.49 -12.42 -14.53
C GLY A 159 13.67 -11.40 -15.32
N GLU A 160 12.57 -11.87 -15.91
CA GLU A 160 11.67 -11.07 -16.76
C GLU A 160 10.59 -10.38 -15.93
N LEU A 161 10.33 -9.10 -16.22
CA LEU A 161 9.16 -8.39 -15.70
C LEU A 161 7.90 -8.95 -16.38
N LEU A 162 7.11 -9.74 -15.66
CA LEU A 162 5.92 -10.42 -16.21
C LEU A 162 4.70 -9.49 -16.29
N ARG A 163 4.45 -8.74 -15.23
CA ARG A 163 3.30 -7.84 -15.13
C ARG A 163 3.53 -6.76 -14.08
N ILE A 164 2.76 -5.69 -14.20
CA ILE A 164 2.67 -4.61 -13.22
C ILE A 164 1.24 -4.58 -12.70
N VAL A 165 1.05 -4.65 -11.38
CA VAL A 165 -0.25 -4.41 -10.74
C VAL A 165 -0.23 -2.99 -10.21
N ARG A 166 -1.13 -2.12 -10.68
CA ARG A 166 -1.16 -0.69 -10.36
C ARG A 166 -2.48 -0.28 -9.73
N MET A 167 -2.39 0.67 -8.81
CA MET A 167 -3.50 1.44 -8.26
C MET A 167 -3.15 2.94 -8.37
N GLU A 168 -4.09 3.74 -8.86
CA GLU A 168 -3.95 5.19 -9.01
C GLU A 168 -5.33 5.86 -8.97
N GLY A 169 -5.35 7.17 -8.71
CA GLY A 169 -6.57 7.97 -8.61
C GLY A 169 -6.29 9.38 -8.09
N ALA A 170 -7.32 10.22 -8.02
CA ALA A 170 -7.22 11.50 -7.32
C ALA A 170 -7.13 11.24 -5.81
N LEU A 171 -6.38 12.06 -5.06
CA LEU A 171 -6.20 11.90 -3.62
C LEU A 171 -7.52 11.82 -2.83
N SER A 172 -8.55 12.52 -3.30
CA SER A 172 -9.89 12.53 -2.72
C SER A 172 -10.77 11.35 -3.11
N ASP A 173 -10.33 10.47 -4.02
CA ASP A 173 -11.16 9.37 -4.51
C ASP A 173 -11.44 8.33 -3.43
N VAL A 174 -12.66 7.82 -3.43
CA VAL A 174 -13.17 6.82 -2.49
C VAL A 174 -13.93 5.76 -3.26
N ASN A 175 -13.99 4.55 -2.71
CA ASN A 175 -14.95 3.54 -3.15
C ASN A 175 -16.25 3.69 -2.36
N SER A 176 -17.38 3.32 -2.97
CA SER A 176 -18.71 3.44 -2.36
C SER A 176 -19.64 2.33 -2.84
N MET A 177 -20.85 2.26 -2.29
CA MET A 177 -21.87 1.32 -2.78
C MET A 177 -22.26 1.56 -4.25
N ALA A 178 -22.19 2.81 -4.71
CA ALA A 178 -22.49 3.18 -6.10
C ALA A 178 -21.33 2.85 -7.05
N GLU A 179 -20.09 2.95 -6.55
CA GLU A 179 -18.87 2.75 -7.33
C GLU A 179 -17.85 1.99 -6.47
N LYS A 180 -17.97 0.65 -6.48
CA LYS A 180 -17.27 -0.22 -5.52
C LYS A 180 -15.77 -0.35 -5.79
N GLU A 181 -15.35 -0.07 -7.03
CA GLU A 181 -13.99 -0.30 -7.54
C GLU A 181 -13.43 0.95 -8.23
N LYS A 182 -13.80 2.15 -7.77
CA LYS A 182 -13.27 3.41 -8.32
C LYS A 182 -11.75 3.45 -8.27
N VAL A 183 -11.18 3.06 -7.12
CA VAL A 183 -9.76 2.87 -6.91
C VAL A 183 -9.55 1.42 -6.45
N ALA A 184 -9.05 0.61 -7.37
CA ALA A 184 -8.82 -0.83 -7.23
C ALA A 184 -7.61 -1.23 -8.11
N PRO A 185 -6.98 -2.38 -7.87
CA PRO A 185 -5.80 -2.79 -8.61
C PRO A 185 -6.18 -3.23 -10.03
N PHE A 186 -5.40 -2.80 -11.01
CA PHE A 186 -5.50 -3.23 -12.40
C PHE A 186 -4.12 -3.63 -12.95
N GLU A 187 -4.10 -4.44 -14.00
CA GLU A 187 -2.85 -4.86 -14.64
C GLU A 187 -2.39 -3.88 -15.71
N VAL A 188 -1.10 -3.58 -15.72
CA VAL A 188 -0.40 -2.82 -16.75
C VAL A 188 0.66 -3.71 -17.38
N ALA A 189 0.68 -3.74 -18.71
CA ALA A 189 1.67 -4.51 -19.46
C ALA A 189 3.06 -3.85 -19.34
N PRO A 190 4.13 -4.63 -19.09
CA PRO A 190 5.50 -4.13 -19.14
C PRO A 190 5.83 -3.60 -20.54
N THR A 191 6.40 -2.40 -20.62
CA THR A 191 6.86 -1.80 -21.89
C THR A 191 8.35 -1.96 -22.12
N ALA A 192 9.10 -2.27 -21.06
CA ALA A 192 10.53 -2.56 -21.08
C ALA A 192 10.88 -3.58 -19.99
N PRO A 193 11.99 -4.33 -20.12
CA PRO A 193 12.36 -5.37 -19.15
C PRO A 193 12.62 -4.84 -17.74
N ARG A 194 13.16 -3.62 -17.63
CA ARG A 194 13.68 -3.04 -16.37
C ARG A 194 13.35 -1.57 -16.17
N THR A 195 12.69 -0.94 -17.13
CA THR A 195 12.30 0.46 -17.06
C THR A 195 10.80 0.53 -16.86
N VAL A 196 10.37 1.23 -15.81
CA VAL A 196 8.96 1.33 -15.46
C VAL A 196 8.56 2.79 -15.33
N GLU A 197 7.40 3.09 -15.92
CA GLU A 197 6.72 4.34 -15.64
C GLU A 197 5.98 4.21 -14.31
N ILE A 198 6.07 5.24 -13.48
CA ILE A 198 5.42 5.31 -12.17
C ILE A 198 4.61 6.61 -12.14
N PRO A 199 3.31 6.55 -12.48
CA PRO A 199 2.45 7.73 -12.50
C PRO A 199 2.42 8.46 -11.14
N PRO A 200 2.06 9.74 -11.10
CA PRO A 200 1.91 10.45 -9.84
C PRO A 200 0.82 9.81 -8.98
N ARG A 201 0.95 9.97 -7.66
CA ARG A 201 -0.02 9.47 -6.67
C ARG A 201 -0.42 8.01 -6.93
N SER A 202 0.55 7.14 -7.18
CA SER A 202 0.31 5.74 -7.55
C SER A 202 1.02 4.76 -6.62
N PHE A 203 0.45 3.56 -6.52
CA PHE A 203 1.08 2.39 -5.92
C PHE A 203 1.13 1.28 -6.96
N GLN A 204 2.29 0.67 -7.15
CA GLN A 204 2.43 -0.44 -8.08
C GLN A 204 3.34 -1.55 -7.56
N VAL A 205 3.02 -2.78 -7.96
CA VAL A 205 3.83 -3.96 -7.72
C VAL A 205 4.32 -4.50 -9.04
N LEU A 206 5.63 -4.49 -9.21
CA LEU A 206 6.33 -5.08 -10.33
C LEU A 206 6.57 -6.54 -10.01
N VAL A 207 6.06 -7.45 -10.84
CA VAL A 207 6.17 -8.89 -10.63
C VAL A 207 7.17 -9.45 -11.63
N PHE A 208 8.34 -9.83 -11.14
CA PHE A 208 9.38 -10.47 -11.91
C PHE A 208 9.37 -11.98 -11.73
N ARG A 209 9.84 -12.72 -12.74
CA ARG A 209 10.09 -14.16 -12.66
C ARG A 209 11.45 -14.51 -13.27
N LYS A 210 12.26 -15.23 -12.49
CA LYS A 210 13.52 -15.80 -12.94
C LYS A 210 13.34 -17.00 -13.87
#